data_AF-A0AAN7ZB85-F1
#
_entry.id   AF-A0AAN7ZB85-F1
#
_cell.length_a   1.000
_cell.length_b   1.000
_cell.length_c   1.000
_cell.angle_alpha   90.00
_cell.angle_beta   90.00
_cell.angle_gamma   90.00
#
_symmetry.space_group_name_H-M   'P 1'
#
loop_
_entity.id
_entity.type
_entity.pdbx_description
1 polymer ?
#
loop_
_entity_poly.entity_id
_entity_poly.type
_entity_poly.pdbx_seq_one_letter_code
_entity_poly.pdbx_strand_id
1 'polypeptide(L)'
;MLFGKLSVLALYHRVFTFASRWMKWGVLGTGLITLLWFTSGTLGVFLECRPLHTIWTENCLPAKSSSIVFAAVNFATDVVVLVLPQRVIWKLNRSPRDRLAISGLFLLGILYVSGPM
;
A
#
# COMPACT_ATOMS: atom_id res chain seq x y z
N MET A 1 3.21 5.46 4.90
CA MET A 1 2.33 4.93 3.83
C MET A 1 0.98 4.40 4.32
N LEU A 2 0.83 3.99 5.60
CA LEU A 2 -0.43 3.48 6.16
C LEU A 2 -1.65 4.37 5.86
N PHE A 3 -1.58 5.66 6.21
CA PHE A 3 -2.70 6.59 6.02
C PHE A 3 -3.14 6.73 4.55
N GLY A 4 -2.19 6.80 3.61
CA GLY A 4 -2.49 6.85 2.18
C GLY A 4 -3.18 5.57 1.69
N LYS A 5 -2.67 4.40 2.11
CA LYS A 5 -3.29 3.10 1.78
C LYS A 5 -4.71 3.01 2.34
N LEU A 6 -4.92 3.40 3.59
CA LEU A 6 -6.25 3.38 4.23
C LEU A 6 -7.24 4.33 3.55
N SER A 7 -6.82 5.52 3.12
CA SER A 7 -7.68 6.45 2.36
C SER A 7 -8.12 5.86 1.02
N VAL A 8 -7.22 5.24 0.27
CA VAL A 8 -7.54 4.56 -0.99
C VAL A 8 -8.47 3.37 -0.75
N LEU A 9 -8.20 2.56 0.28
CA LEU A 9 -9.06 1.45 0.67
C LEU A 9 -10.45 1.92 1.09
N ALA A 10 -10.57 3.05 1.81
CA ALA A 10 -11.85 3.64 2.18
C ALA A 10 -12.64 4.13 0.97
N LEU A 11 -11.95 4.70 -0.03
CA LEU A 11 -12.56 5.06 -1.31
C LEU A 11 -13.07 3.81 -2.05
N TYR A 12 -12.26 2.75 -2.11
CA TYR A 12 -12.66 1.47 -2.71
C TYR A 12 -13.82 0.81 -1.96
N HIS A 13 -13.81 0.92 -0.63
CA HIS A 13 -14.92 0.48 0.21
C HIS A 13 -16.19 1.23 -0.21
N ARG A 14 -16.15 2.56 -0.26
CA ARG A 14 -17.32 3.38 -0.60
C ARG A 14 -17.86 3.12 -2.00
N VAL A 15 -17.00 2.93 -3.00
CA VAL A 15 -17.40 2.83 -4.41
C VAL A 15 -17.81 1.41 -4.82
N PHE A 16 -17.02 0.39 -4.45
CA PHE A 16 -17.14 -0.94 -5.05
C PHE A 16 -17.76 -2.01 -4.14
N THR A 17 -17.91 -1.75 -2.83
CA THR A 17 -18.41 -2.79 -1.91
C THR A 17 -19.88 -3.10 -2.04
N PHE A 18 -20.65 -2.19 -2.64
CA PHE A 18 -22.03 -2.45 -3.03
C PHE A 18 -22.11 -3.40 -4.24
N ALA A 19 -21.08 -3.45 -5.09
CA ALA A 19 -21.08 -4.23 -6.32
C ALA A 19 -20.61 -5.68 -6.14
N SER A 20 -19.74 -5.97 -5.15
CA SER A 20 -19.21 -7.33 -4.97
C SER A 20 -18.76 -7.64 -3.54
N ARG A 21 -19.22 -8.79 -3.01
CA ARG A 21 -18.75 -9.34 -1.72
C ARG A 21 -17.25 -9.62 -1.72
N TRP A 22 -16.66 -10.00 -2.86
CA TRP A 22 -15.21 -10.19 -2.98
C TRP A 22 -14.46 -8.91 -2.62
N MET A 23 -14.94 -7.76 -3.10
CA MET A 23 -14.31 -6.47 -2.86
C MET A 23 -14.33 -6.08 -1.38
N LYS A 24 -15.44 -6.36 -0.67
CA LYS A 24 -15.51 -6.16 0.79
C LYS A 24 -14.41 -6.91 1.52
N TRP A 25 -14.28 -8.21 1.24
CA TRP A 25 -13.27 -9.05 1.88
C TRP A 25 -11.85 -8.65 1.46
N GLY A 26 -11.64 -8.28 0.20
CA GLY A 26 -10.35 -7.81 -0.29
C GLY A 26 -9.91 -6.51 0.38
N VAL A 27 -10.78 -5.51 0.46
CA VAL A 27 -10.49 -4.24 1.14
C VAL A 27 -10.24 -4.45 2.63
N LEU A 28 -11.11 -5.20 3.31
CA LEU A 28 -10.95 -5.48 4.74
C LEU A 28 -9.66 -6.24 5.03
N GLY A 29 -9.37 -7.30 4.26
CA GLY A 29 -8.16 -8.11 4.41
C GLY A 29 -6.89 -7.31 4.15
N THR A 30 -6.85 -6.53 3.07
CA THR A 30 -5.67 -5.72 2.73
C THR A 30 -5.44 -4.60 3.76
N GLY A 31 -6.51 -4.02 4.30
CA GLY A 31 -6.44 -3.06 5.39
C GLY A 31 -5.85 -3.68 6.64
N LEU A 32 -6.34 -4.86 7.03
CA LEU A 32 -5.84 -5.60 8.20
C LEU A 32 -4.36 -5.96 8.05
N ILE A 33 -3.97 -6.50 6.89
CA ILE A 33 -2.57 -6.87 6.60
C ILE A 33 -1.66 -5.64 6.70
N THR A 34 -2.08 -4.50 6.15
CA THR A 34 -1.28 -3.27 6.20
C THR A 34 -1.11 -2.77 7.64
N LEU A 35 -2.15 -2.89 8.47
CA LEU A 35 -2.11 -2.49 9.87
C LEU A 35 -1.21 -3.41 10.71
N LEU A 36 -1.32 -4.73 10.50
CA LEU A 36 -0.48 -5.73 11.14
C LEU A 36 0.99 -5.58 10.75
N TRP A 37 1.26 -5.32 9.47
CA TRP A 37 2.62 -5.06 9.00
C TRP A 37 3.23 -3.82 9.64
N PHE A 38 2.47 -2.73 9.71
CA PHE A 38 2.94 -1.51 10.36
C PHE A 38 3.23 -1.72 11.86
N THR A 39 2.28 -2.32 12.58
CA THR A 39 2.42 -2.58 14.01
C THR A 39 3.57 -3.53 14.34
N SER A 40 3.74 -4.62 13.59
CA SER A 40 4.88 -5.53 13.76
C SER A 40 6.22 -4.84 13.51
N GLY A 41 6.31 -4.00 12.47
CA GLY A 41 7.51 -3.23 12.19
C GLY A 41 7.87 -2.24 13.29
N THR A 42 6.87 -1.54 13.82
CA THR A 42 7.03 -0.65 14.96
C THR A 42 7.49 -1.40 16.21
N LEU A 43 6.83 -2.52 16.54
CA LEU A 43 7.19 -3.35 17.69
C LEU A 43 8.59 -3.95 17.56
N GLY A 44 9.01 -4.39 16.37
CA GLY A 44 10.35 -4.90 16.12
C GLY A 44 11.42 -3.88 16.48
N VAL A 45 11.25 -2.62 16.06
CA VAL A 45 12.15 -1.53 16.46
C VAL A 45 12.15 -1.30 17.97
N PHE A 46 10.97 -1.32 18.62
CA PHE A 46 10.86 -1.12 20.07
C PHE A 46 11.45 -2.26 20.91
N LEU A 47 11.42 -3.50 20.41
CA LEU A 47 11.86 -4.70 21.12
C LEU A 47 13.33 -5.01 20.88
N GLU A 48 13.81 -4.89 19.64
CA GLU A 48 15.21 -5.17 19.28
C GLU A 48 16.15 -4.04 19.70
N CYS A 49 15.65 -2.80 19.80
CA CYS A 49 16.42 -1.67 20.29
C CYS A 49 16.14 -1.32 21.74
N ARG A 50 16.93 -1.94 22.62
CA ARG A 50 17.08 -1.54 24.02
C ARG A 50 18.53 -1.09 24.23
N PRO A 51 18.79 0.17 24.60
CA PRO A 51 17.86 1.28 24.91
C PRO A 51 17.39 2.07 23.68
N LEU A 52 16.16 2.60 23.66
CA LEU A 52 15.58 3.31 22.50
C LEU A 52 16.39 4.53 22.01
N HIS A 53 17.23 5.11 22.87
CA HIS A 53 18.17 6.16 22.52
C HIS A 53 19.15 5.72 21.41
N THR A 54 19.56 4.44 21.38
CA THR A 54 20.54 3.96 20.41
C THR A 54 20.00 3.75 19.01
N ILE A 55 18.69 3.89 18.77
CA ILE A 55 18.09 3.90 17.42
C ILE A 55 18.81 4.88 16.48
N TRP A 56 19.27 6.01 17.03
CA TRP A 56 19.89 7.10 16.28
C TRP A 56 21.42 7.06 16.33
N THR A 57 22.01 6.25 17.21
CA THR A 57 23.45 6.27 17.54
C THR A 57 24.17 4.98 17.16
N GLU A 58 23.50 3.82 17.21
CA GLU A 58 24.09 2.52 16.92
C GLU A 58 23.26 1.74 15.89
N ASN A 59 23.93 0.89 15.11
CA ASN A 59 23.28 -0.02 14.15
C ASN A 59 22.63 -1.17 14.89
N CYS A 60 21.45 -0.88 15.41
CA CYS A 60 20.70 -1.72 16.31
C CYS A 60 19.95 -2.89 15.61
N LEU A 61 19.87 -2.84 14.27
CA LEU A 61 19.53 -3.96 13.40
C LEU A 61 20.55 -4.04 12.26
N PRO A 62 20.69 -5.20 11.56
CA PRO A 62 21.32 -5.24 10.24
C PRO A 62 20.49 -4.40 9.26
N ALA A 63 20.79 -3.09 9.24
CA ALA A 63 20.00 -2.06 8.57
C ALA A 63 19.72 -2.41 7.10
N LYS A 64 20.67 -3.07 6.43
CA LYS A 64 20.55 -3.43 5.01
C LYS A 64 19.49 -4.50 4.76
N SER A 65 19.53 -5.62 5.49
CA SER A 65 18.62 -6.75 5.28
C SER A 65 17.19 -6.38 5.67
N SER A 66 17.02 -5.75 6.83
CA SER A 66 15.69 -5.33 7.30
C SER A 66 15.08 -4.26 6.39
N SER A 67 15.88 -3.30 5.90
CA SER A 67 15.39 -2.28 4.96
C SER A 67 14.91 -2.88 3.63
N ILE A 68 15.62 -3.87 3.10
CA ILE A 68 15.21 -4.54 1.85
C ILE A 68 13.87 -5.26 2.04
N VAL A 69 13.71 -5.98 3.16
CA VAL A 69 12.45 -6.67 3.47
C VAL A 69 11.30 -5.67 3.64
N PHE A 70 11.54 -4.59 4.38
CA PHE A 70 10.54 -3.51 4.54
C PHE A 70 10.14 -2.89 3.22
N ALA A 71 11.11 -2.58 2.35
CA ALA A 71 10.86 -2.03 1.03
C ALA A 71 10.05 -3.00 0.16
N ALA A 72 10.46 -4.28 0.12
CA ALA A 72 9.79 -5.32 -0.66
C ALA A 72 8.34 -5.53 -0.23
N VAL A 73 8.05 -5.61 1.08
CA VAL A 73 6.68 -5.83 1.57
C VAL A 73 5.82 -4.59 1.39
N ASN A 74 6.38 -3.38 1.55
CA ASN A 74 5.64 -2.16 1.23
C ASN A 74 5.27 -2.11 -0.25
N PHE A 75 6.23 -2.36 -1.14
CA PHE A 75 5.97 -2.41 -2.58
C PHE A 75 4.94 -3.49 -2.95
N ALA A 76 5.06 -4.70 -2.39
CA ALA A 76 4.09 -5.76 -2.62
C ALA A 76 2.67 -5.38 -2.17
N THR A 77 2.52 -4.72 -1.03
CA THR A 77 1.21 -4.22 -0.59
C THR A 77 0.67 -3.13 -1.51
N ASP A 78 1.51 -2.22 -2.03
CA ASP A 78 1.08 -1.22 -3.02
C ASP A 78 0.55 -1.88 -4.30
N VAL A 79 1.24 -2.90 -4.81
CA VAL A 79 0.76 -3.69 -5.97
C VAL A 79 -0.58 -4.36 -5.67
N VAL A 80 -0.76 -4.95 -4.49
CA VAL A 80 -2.03 -5.59 -4.10
C VAL A 80 -3.17 -4.57 -4.09
N VAL A 81 -2.96 -3.39 -3.51
CA VAL A 81 -3.96 -2.31 -3.50
C VAL A 81 -4.34 -1.89 -4.92
N LEU A 82 -3.38 -1.77 -5.83
CA LEU A 82 -3.62 -1.42 -7.23
C LEU A 82 -4.37 -2.50 -8.02
N VAL A 83 -4.08 -3.78 -7.76
CA VAL A 83 -4.71 -4.91 -8.47
C VAL A 83 -6.13 -5.20 -7.97
N LEU A 84 -6.43 -4.83 -6.73
CA LEU A 84 -7.72 -5.08 -6.06
C LEU A 84 -8.94 -4.59 -6.87
N PRO A 85 -9.02 -3.32 -7.33
CA PRO A 85 -10.10 -2.85 -8.18
C PRO A 85 -10.04 -3.43 -9.61
N GLN A 86 -8.84 -3.72 -10.11
CA GLN A 86 -8.63 -4.21 -11.48
C GLN A 86 -9.39 -5.50 -11.75
N ARG A 87 -9.39 -6.45 -10.80
CA ARG A 87 -10.15 -7.71 -10.92
C ARG A 87 -11.66 -7.50 -10.99
N VAL A 88 -12.19 -6.50 -10.28
CA VAL A 88 -13.63 -6.18 -10.30
C VAL A 88 -14.00 -5.48 -11.60
N ILE A 89 -13.19 -4.53 -12.06
CA ILE A 89 -13.37 -3.85 -13.34
C ILE A 89 -13.37 -4.86 -14.51
N TRP A 90 -12.52 -5.88 -14.47
CA TRP A 90 -12.47 -6.90 -15.53
C TRP A 90 -13.67 -7.85 -15.52
N LYS A 91 -14.29 -8.08 -14.35
CA LYS A 91 -15.51 -8.89 -14.24
C LYS A 91 -16.78 -8.10 -14.56
N LEU A 92 -16.75 -6.77 -14.48
CA LEU A 92 -17.90 -5.91 -14.72
C LEU A 92 -17.79 -5.32 -16.14
N ASN A 93 -18.44 -5.95 -17.10
CA ASN A 93 -18.42 -5.64 -18.53
C ASN A 93 -18.96 -4.22 -18.90
N ARG A 94 -18.31 -3.11 -18.48
CA ARG A 94 -18.71 -1.72 -18.83
C ARG A 94 -17.57 -0.67 -18.84
N SER A 95 -17.53 0.04 -19.98
CA SER A 95 -17.07 1.39 -20.36
C SER A 95 -15.57 1.79 -20.32
N PRO A 96 -15.01 2.31 -21.44
CA PRO A 96 -13.60 2.70 -21.59
C PRO A 96 -13.15 3.92 -20.76
N ARG A 97 -14.07 4.58 -20.03
CA ARG A 97 -13.78 5.77 -19.22
C ARG A 97 -12.94 5.48 -17.99
N ASP A 98 -13.14 4.34 -17.34
CA ASP A 98 -12.35 3.94 -16.15
C ASP A 98 -10.93 3.50 -16.55
N ARG A 99 -10.79 2.90 -17.74
CA ARG A 99 -9.48 2.60 -18.34
C ARG A 99 -8.67 3.87 -18.59
N LEU A 100 -9.35 4.95 -19.00
CA LEU A 100 -8.75 6.26 -19.24
C LEU A 100 -8.32 6.95 -17.94
N ALA A 101 -9.09 6.80 -16.86
CA ALA A 101 -8.73 7.36 -15.54
C ALA A 101 -7.45 6.72 -14.97
N ILE A 102 -7.31 5.39 -15.11
CA ILE A 102 -6.11 4.65 -14.68
C ILE A 102 -4.89 5.02 -15.55
N SER A 103 -5.07 5.12 -16.88
CA SER A 103 -4.02 5.60 -17.78
C SER A 103 -3.61 7.06 -17.50
N GLY A 104 -4.55 7.93 -17.14
CA GLY A 104 -4.29 9.32 -16.77
C GLY A 104 -3.49 9.45 -15.48
N LEU A 105 -3.77 8.63 -14.47
CA LEU A 105 -3.00 8.59 -13.22
C LEU A 105 -1.54 8.17 -13.46
N PHE A 106 -1.32 7.20 -14.34
CA PHE A 106 0.03 6.76 -14.72
C PHE A 106 0.80 7.84 -15.50
N LEU A 107 0.14 8.53 -16.43
CA LEU A 107 0.73 9.64 -17.19
C LEU A 107 1.10 10.84 -16.32
N LEU A 108 0.22 11.22 -15.38
CA LEU A 108 0.48 12.32 -14.45
C LEU A 108 1.67 12.05 -13.52
N GLY A 109 1.83 10.80 -13.06
CA GLY A 109 2.98 10.41 -12.24
C GLY A 109 4.31 10.52 -12.98
N ILE A 110 4.36 10.12 -14.25
CA ILE A 110 5.56 10.22 -15.10
C ILE A 110 5.91 11.69 -15.35
N LEU A 111 4.92 12.53 -15.68
CA LEU A 111 5.13 13.95 -15.95
C LEU A 111 5.68 14.71 -14.73
N TYR A 112 5.21 14.38 -13.52
CA TYR A 112 5.70 14.99 -12.29
C TYR A 112 7.13 14.56 -11.94
N VAL A 113 7.48 13.29 -12.14
CA VAL A 113 8.84 12.77 -11.89
C VAL A 113 9.85 13.27 -12.92
N SER A 114 9.42 13.63 -14.14
CA SER A 114 10.28 14.15 -15.19
C SER A 114 10.56 15.66 -15.12
N GLY A 115 10.04 16.38 -14.13
CA GLY A 115 10.40 17.77 -13.90
C GLY A 115 11.85 17.86 -13.38
N PRO A 116 12.77 18.58 -14.05
CA PRO A 116 14.15 18.67 -13.60
C PRO A 116 14.20 19.32 -12.21
N MET A 117 14.78 18.61 -11.25
CA MET A 117 15.31 19.20 -10.03
C MET A 117 16.60 19.94 -10.36
#